data_AF-A0A529VY88-F1
#
_entry.id   AF-A0A529VY88-F1
#
_cell.length_a   1.000
_cell.length_b   1.000
_cell.length_c   1.000
_cell.angle_alpha   90.00
_cell.angle_beta   90.00
_cell.angle_gamma   90.00
#
_symmetry.space_group_name_H-M   'P 1'
#
loop_
_entity.id
_entity.type
_entity.pdbx_description
1 polymer ?
#
loop_
_entity_poly.entity_id
_entity_poly.type
_entity_poly.pdbx_seq_one_letter_code
_entity_poly.pdbx_strand_id
1 'polypeptide(L)'
;SMRLPPQVDEHIDIANVGLVNGMTGALDTLVFGGKRMLRVFGPVGDSDKEFELIMPDYRLRDAMLRYSRNVAVVSLLISLFTAMLVYAAIDLIMIGPIRTMTRSILSFSEAPDDPGRIICPTERADEIGVAERELAQMQDRLQKMLAEQKHLADLGLAVSKINHDMRNILASAQLMSDRLRQVKDPTVQSFAPKLLRALDRAVAYSEGVLAYG
;
A
#
# COMPACT_ATOMS: atom_id res chain seq x y z
N SER A 1 -57.81 27.40 55.91
CA SER A 1 -56.88 26.30 55.61
C SER A 1 -55.98 26.68 54.45
N MET A 2 -54.68 26.69 54.72
CA MET A 2 -53.56 27.03 53.83
C MET A 2 -53.61 26.20 52.54
N ARG A 3 -53.70 26.84 51.35
CA ARG A 3 -53.37 26.16 50.09
C ARG A 3 -51.85 26.05 50.03
N LEU A 4 -51.33 24.83 50.14
CA LEU A 4 -49.91 24.58 49.89
C LEU A 4 -49.57 25.03 48.46
N PRO A 5 -48.46 25.77 48.24
CA PRO A 5 -47.97 26.04 46.90
C PRO A 5 -47.60 24.72 46.20
N PRO A 6 -47.73 24.64 44.86
CA PRO A 6 -47.34 23.43 44.12
C PRO A 6 -45.86 23.11 44.38
N GLN A 7 -45.53 21.83 44.48
CA GLN A 7 -44.14 21.38 44.66
C GLN A 7 -43.31 21.85 43.46
N VAL A 8 -42.23 22.56 43.77
CA VAL A 8 -41.29 23.11 42.81
C VAL A 8 -40.14 22.13 42.71
N ASP A 9 -40.03 21.47 41.56
CA ASP A 9 -39.03 20.41 41.34
C ASP A 9 -37.66 20.98 40.95
N GLU A 10 -37.59 22.20 40.41
CA GLU A 10 -36.32 22.78 39.92
C GLU A 10 -36.27 24.30 40.11
N HIS A 11 -35.12 24.75 40.64
CA HIS A 11 -34.85 26.12 41.07
C HIS A 11 -33.74 26.70 40.18
N ILE A 12 -34.08 27.62 39.26
CA ILE A 12 -33.11 28.16 38.29
C ILE A 12 -32.88 29.66 38.58
N ASP A 13 -31.70 29.99 39.10
CA ASP A 13 -31.20 31.36 39.27
C ASP A 13 -30.52 31.83 37.98
N ILE A 14 -31.16 32.73 37.24
CA ILE A 14 -30.65 33.24 35.96
C ILE A 14 -29.32 34.01 36.15
N ALA A 15 -29.04 34.56 37.33
CA ALA A 15 -27.85 35.38 37.58
C ALA A 15 -26.56 34.56 37.80
N ASN A 16 -26.66 33.28 38.17
CA ASN A 16 -25.52 32.41 38.50
C ASN A 16 -25.43 31.12 37.67
N VAL A 17 -26.12 31.04 36.53
CA VAL A 17 -26.01 29.86 35.64
C VAL A 17 -24.66 29.87 34.92
N GLY A 18 -23.72 29.10 35.45
CA GLY A 18 -22.49 28.75 34.74
C GLY A 18 -22.80 27.95 33.47
N LEU A 19 -22.02 28.18 32.41
CA LEU A 19 -22.23 27.61 31.07
C LEU A 19 -22.38 26.08 31.08
N VAL A 20 -21.61 25.39 31.95
CA VAL A 20 -21.68 23.94 32.16
C VAL A 20 -22.99 23.52 32.85
N ASN A 21 -23.41 24.23 33.91
CA ASN A 21 -24.63 23.94 34.65
C ASN A 21 -25.89 24.21 33.80
N GLY A 22 -25.84 25.23 32.95
CA GLY A 22 -26.90 25.51 31.98
C GLY A 22 -27.04 24.40 30.93
N MET A 23 -25.92 23.86 30.44
CA MET A 23 -25.93 22.74 29.49
C MET A 23 -26.48 21.45 30.13
N THR A 24 -26.07 21.13 31.36
CA THR A 24 -26.56 19.93 32.05
C THR A 24 -28.05 20.04 32.40
N GLY A 25 -28.52 21.19 32.89
CA GLY A 25 -29.94 21.44 33.14
C GLY A 25 -30.80 21.41 31.87
N ALA A 26 -30.29 21.95 30.76
CA ALA A 26 -30.95 21.86 29.47
C ALA A 26 -31.04 20.41 28.97
N LEU A 27 -29.99 19.60 29.13
CA LEU A 27 -30.01 18.17 28.79
C LEU A 27 -30.99 17.39 29.67
N ASP A 28 -31.04 17.67 30.97
CA ASP A 28 -32.00 17.03 31.87
C ASP A 28 -33.46 17.36 31.49
N THR A 29 -33.74 18.62 31.16
CA THR A 29 -35.07 19.05 30.67
C THR A 29 -35.43 18.40 29.33
N LEU A 30 -34.47 18.25 28.41
CA LEU A 30 -34.67 17.60 27.12
C LEU A 30 -35.05 16.12 27.27
N VAL A 31 -34.31 15.40 28.13
CA VAL A 31 -34.43 13.95 28.31
C VAL A 31 -35.57 13.58 29.26
N PHE A 32 -35.68 14.25 30.41
CA PHE A 32 -36.57 13.89 31.52
C PHE A 32 -37.65 14.94 31.85
N GLY A 33 -37.65 16.11 31.20
CA GLY A 33 -38.67 17.15 31.42
C GLY A 33 -40.05 16.83 30.84
N GLY A 34 -40.93 17.80 30.74
CA GLY A 34 -42.28 17.72 30.14
C GLY A 34 -43.41 17.49 31.14
N LYS A 35 -43.10 17.29 32.42
CA LYS A 35 -44.07 17.19 33.52
C LYS A 35 -43.63 17.99 34.76
N ARG A 36 -42.61 18.84 34.64
CA ARG A 36 -42.03 19.58 35.77
C ARG A 36 -42.49 21.04 35.75
N MET A 37 -42.59 21.62 36.94
CA MET A 37 -42.85 23.04 37.10
C MET A 37 -41.52 23.75 37.34
N LEU A 38 -41.11 24.58 36.38
CA LEU A 38 -39.92 25.41 36.50
C LEU A 38 -40.27 26.65 37.31
N ARG A 39 -39.50 26.89 38.36
CA ARG A 39 -39.55 28.15 39.11
C ARG A 39 -38.32 28.96 38.74
N VAL A 40 -38.56 30.06 38.05
CA VAL A 40 -37.54 30.98 37.56
C VAL A 40 -37.61 32.24 38.42
N PHE A 41 -36.50 32.60 39.05
CA PHE A 41 -36.38 33.82 39.87
C PHE A 41 -35.10 34.57 39.54
N GLY A 42 -35.20 35.90 39.65
CA GLY A 42 -34.08 36.81 39.42
C GLY A 42 -34.47 38.25 39.73
N PRO A 43 -33.47 39.14 39.95
CA PRO A 43 -33.70 40.55 40.26
C PRO A 43 -34.25 41.30 39.03
N VAL A 44 -35.27 42.15 39.23
CA VAL A 44 -35.82 43.01 38.17
C VAL A 44 -35.06 44.32 38.13
N GLY A 45 -34.09 44.44 37.23
CA GLY A 45 -33.27 45.65 37.10
C GLY A 45 -32.46 45.94 38.37
N ASP A 46 -32.42 47.19 38.81
CA ASP A 46 -31.68 47.66 40.00
C ASP A 46 -32.58 47.77 41.26
N SER A 47 -33.69 47.01 41.30
CA SER A 47 -34.68 47.04 42.38
C SER A 47 -34.62 45.79 43.24
N ASP A 48 -34.87 45.93 44.55
CA ASP A 48 -34.97 44.87 45.57
C ASP A 48 -36.24 43.97 45.42
N LYS A 49 -36.74 43.83 44.18
CA LYS A 49 -37.92 43.04 43.85
C LYS A 49 -37.52 41.82 43.03
N GLU A 50 -37.68 40.66 43.62
CA GLU A 50 -37.55 39.38 42.93
C GLU A 50 -38.87 39.04 42.21
N PHE A 51 -38.78 38.70 40.93
CA PHE A 51 -39.93 38.14 40.20
C PHE A 51 -39.85 36.62 40.25
N GLU A 52 -40.93 35.97 40.67
CA GLU A 52 -41.07 34.52 40.68
C GLU A 52 -42.02 34.09 39.56
N LEU A 53 -41.48 33.41 38.55
CA LEU A 53 -42.28 32.82 37.47
C LEU A 53 -42.32 31.29 37.65
N ILE A 54 -43.50 30.77 37.96
CA ILE A 54 -43.76 29.33 37.94
C ILE A 54 -44.41 28.99 36.60
N MET A 55 -43.71 28.24 35.75
CA MET A 55 -44.24 27.80 34.47
C MET A 55 -43.97 26.32 34.21
N PRO A 56 -44.89 25.62 33.55
CA PRO A 56 -44.68 24.22 33.20
C PRO A 56 -43.66 24.09 32.04
N ASP A 57 -42.79 23.08 32.12
CA ASP A 57 -41.65 22.91 31.20
C ASP A 57 -42.00 22.28 29.84
N TYR A 58 -43.23 21.79 29.63
CA TYR A 58 -43.62 21.06 28.42
C TYR A 58 -43.42 21.84 27.12
N ARG A 59 -43.69 23.17 27.12
CA ARG A 59 -43.48 24.03 25.94
C ARG A 59 -42.00 24.19 25.63
N LEU A 60 -41.18 24.29 26.67
CA LEU A 60 -39.74 24.40 26.55
C LEU A 60 -39.17 23.09 25.99
N ARG A 61 -39.55 21.94 26.56
CA ARG A 61 -39.13 20.62 26.06
C ARG A 61 -39.53 20.38 24.60
N ASP A 62 -40.76 20.70 24.21
CA ASP A 62 -41.22 20.53 22.82
C ASP A 62 -40.48 21.45 21.83
N ALA A 63 -40.17 22.69 22.22
CA ALA A 63 -39.32 23.57 21.44
C ALA A 63 -37.89 23.04 21.32
N MET A 64 -37.31 22.56 22.42
CA MET A 64 -35.96 21.99 22.45
C MET A 64 -35.87 20.72 21.58
N LEU A 65 -36.83 19.80 21.67
CA LEU A 65 -36.85 18.58 20.85
C LEU A 65 -36.91 18.88 19.35
N ARG A 66 -37.74 19.86 18.94
CA ARG A 66 -37.80 20.29 17.53
C ARG A 66 -36.49 20.91 17.06
N TYR A 67 -35.90 21.80 17.87
CA TYR A 67 -34.62 22.42 17.54
C TYR A 67 -33.48 21.39 17.48
N SER A 68 -33.38 20.52 18.49
CA SER A 68 -32.39 19.44 18.55
C SER A 68 -32.50 18.51 17.34
N ARG A 69 -33.72 18.16 16.90
CA ARG A 69 -33.91 17.35 15.69
C ARG A 69 -33.39 18.08 14.44
N ASN A 70 -33.70 19.36 14.27
CA ASN A 70 -33.23 20.13 13.12
C ASN A 70 -31.70 20.22 13.10
N VAL A 71 -31.09 20.55 14.24
CA VAL A 71 -29.63 20.59 14.39
C VAL A 71 -29.02 19.22 14.13
N ALA A 72 -29.61 18.13 14.66
CA ALA A 72 -29.11 16.78 14.45
C ALA A 72 -29.13 16.40 12.96
N VAL A 73 -30.20 16.70 12.24
CA VAL A 73 -30.30 16.44 10.79
C VAL A 73 -29.26 17.24 10.01
N VAL A 74 -29.12 18.54 10.28
CA VAL A 74 -28.14 19.39 9.60
C VAL A 74 -26.72 18.93 9.89
N SER A 75 -26.39 18.64 11.15
CA SER A 75 -25.07 18.13 11.54
C SER A 75 -24.75 16.77 10.92
N LEU A 76 -25.75 15.87 10.83
CA LEU A 76 -25.59 14.59 10.16
C LEU A 76 -25.30 14.76 8.67
N LEU A 77 -26.02 15.66 7.99
CA LEU A 77 -25.80 15.96 6.57
C LEU A 77 -24.39 16.51 6.32
N ILE A 78 -23.95 17.48 7.13
CA ILE A 78 -22.61 18.07 7.02
C ILE A 78 -21.54 17.01 7.29
N SER A 79 -21.73 16.18 8.32
CA SER A 79 -20.79 15.10 8.66
C SER A 79 -20.68 14.08 7.54
N LEU A 80 -21.81 13.62 6.97
CA LEU A 80 -21.82 12.66 5.87
C LEU A 80 -21.15 13.25 4.62
N PHE A 81 -21.46 14.51 4.30
CA PHE A 81 -20.85 15.21 3.18
C PHE A 81 -19.32 15.33 3.36
N THR A 82 -18.88 15.71 4.55
CA THR A 82 -17.45 15.80 4.89
C THR A 82 -16.77 14.43 4.79
N ALA A 83 -17.41 13.37 5.31
CA ALA A 83 -16.90 12.01 5.23
C ALA A 83 -16.76 11.53 3.77
N MET A 84 -17.74 11.83 2.91
CA MET A 84 -17.65 11.53 1.48
C MET A 84 -16.48 12.25 0.80
N LEU A 85 -16.27 13.53 1.11
CA LEU A 85 -15.15 14.31 0.56
C LEU A 85 -13.79 13.76 1.01
N VAL A 86 -13.64 13.45 2.30
CA VAL A 86 -12.41 12.86 2.84
C VAL A 86 -12.16 11.49 2.20
N TYR A 87 -13.19 10.66 2.08
CA TYR A 87 -13.09 9.36 1.42
C TYR A 87 -12.64 9.49 -0.03
N ALA A 88 -13.27 10.39 -0.80
CA ALA A 88 -12.90 10.63 -2.20
C ALA A 88 -11.47 11.17 -2.33
N ALA A 89 -11.04 12.06 -1.43
CA ALA A 89 -9.69 12.57 -1.40
C ALA A 89 -8.65 11.46 -1.14
N ILE A 90 -8.90 10.59 -0.16
CA ILE A 90 -8.01 9.45 0.14
C ILE A 90 -7.97 8.47 -1.03
N ASP A 91 -9.11 8.16 -1.63
CA ASP A 91 -9.18 7.22 -2.75
C ASP A 91 -8.37 7.72 -3.96
N LEU A 92 -8.52 9.01 -4.29
CA LEU A 92 -7.82 9.62 -5.42
C LEU A 92 -6.32 9.83 -5.15
N ILE A 93 -5.95 10.29 -3.95
CA ILE A 93 -4.58 10.69 -3.63
C ILE A 93 -3.72 9.48 -3.26
N MET A 94 -4.30 8.46 -2.60
CA MET A 94 -3.54 7.36 -2.00
C MET A 94 -3.89 5.99 -2.60
N ILE A 95 -5.16 5.62 -2.65
CA ILE A 95 -5.57 4.25 -3.04
C ILE A 95 -5.31 4.00 -4.53
N GLY A 96 -5.64 4.97 -5.38
CA GLY A 96 -5.40 4.91 -6.82
C GLY A 96 -3.94 4.60 -7.18
N PRO A 97 -2.96 5.43 -6.75
CA PRO A 97 -1.54 5.21 -7.00
C PRO A 97 -1.03 3.86 -6.48
N ILE A 98 -1.41 3.46 -5.26
CA ILE A 98 -1.03 2.16 -4.70
C ILE A 98 -1.51 1.02 -5.61
N ARG A 99 -2.77 1.09 -6.07
CA ARG A 99 -3.34 0.08 -6.97
C ARG A 99 -2.63 0.05 -8.33
N THR A 100 -2.20 1.20 -8.84
CA THR A 100 -1.38 1.31 -10.06
C THR A 100 -0.01 0.66 -9.88
N MET A 101 0.69 0.94 -8.78
CA MET A 101 1.98 0.31 -8.46
C MET A 101 1.84 -1.21 -8.33
N THR A 102 0.83 -1.70 -7.61
CA THR A 102 0.57 -3.14 -7.48
C THR A 102 0.33 -3.79 -8.85
N ARG A 103 -0.45 -3.14 -9.72
CA ARG A 103 -0.69 -3.66 -11.08
C ARG A 103 0.60 -3.68 -11.90
N SER A 104 1.46 -2.67 -11.78
CA SER A 104 2.77 -2.66 -12.44
C SER A 104 3.66 -3.80 -11.96
N ILE A 105 3.70 -4.08 -10.65
CA ILE A 105 4.46 -5.21 -10.09
C ILE A 105 3.96 -6.53 -10.70
N LEU A 106 2.65 -6.74 -10.74
CA LEU A 106 2.05 -7.93 -11.32
C LEU A 106 2.37 -8.04 -12.82
N SER A 107 2.20 -6.96 -13.59
CA SER A 107 2.52 -6.99 -15.01
C SER A 107 4.00 -7.23 -15.26
N PHE A 108 4.90 -6.59 -14.52
CA PHE A 108 6.34 -6.79 -14.65
C PHE A 108 6.72 -8.25 -14.34
N SER A 109 6.11 -8.86 -13.31
CA SER A 109 6.35 -10.26 -12.95
C SER A 109 5.99 -11.26 -14.06
N GLU A 110 4.94 -10.98 -14.86
CA GLU A 110 4.53 -11.86 -15.97
C GLU A 110 5.52 -11.87 -17.14
N ALA A 111 6.19 -10.74 -17.41
CA ALA A 111 7.16 -10.61 -18.49
C ALA A 111 8.24 -9.57 -18.12
N PRO A 112 9.21 -9.94 -17.26
CA PRO A 112 10.19 -8.99 -16.72
C PRO A 112 11.24 -8.54 -17.75
N ASP A 113 11.35 -9.26 -18.87
CA ASP A 113 12.27 -8.93 -19.97
C ASP A 113 11.74 -7.78 -20.85
N ASP A 114 10.45 -7.43 -20.74
CA ASP A 114 9.82 -6.36 -21.53
C ASP A 114 10.01 -4.98 -20.87
N PRO A 115 10.78 -4.04 -21.47
CA PRO A 115 11.01 -2.71 -20.90
C PRO A 115 9.71 -1.89 -20.77
N GLY A 116 8.70 -2.20 -21.59
CA GLY A 116 7.40 -1.54 -21.54
C GLY A 116 6.60 -1.84 -20.27
N ARG A 117 7.03 -2.82 -19.46
CA ARG A 117 6.36 -3.20 -18.20
C ARG A 117 6.94 -2.53 -16.95
N ILE A 118 8.00 -1.73 -17.10
CA ILE A 118 8.53 -0.90 -16.03
C ILE A 118 7.54 0.25 -15.75
N ILE A 119 7.27 0.53 -14.47
CA ILE A 119 6.41 1.63 -14.09
C ILE A 119 6.99 2.96 -14.56
N CYS A 120 6.16 3.83 -15.14
CA CYS A 120 6.51 5.22 -15.39
C CYS A 120 6.14 6.04 -14.14
N PRO A 121 7.11 6.58 -13.38
CA PRO A 121 6.81 7.38 -12.20
C PRO A 121 6.11 8.68 -12.59
N THR A 122 5.17 9.10 -11.75
CA THR A 122 4.51 10.41 -11.89
C THR A 122 5.40 11.52 -11.31
N GLU A 123 5.18 12.78 -11.73
CA GLU A 123 5.92 13.95 -11.22
C GLU A 123 5.51 14.38 -9.80
N ARG A 124 5.00 13.44 -8.99
CA ARG A 124 4.61 13.73 -7.61
C ARG A 124 5.83 13.88 -6.71
N ALA A 125 5.74 14.85 -5.81
CA ALA A 125 6.78 15.20 -4.84
C ALA A 125 6.53 14.63 -3.43
N ASP A 126 5.50 13.80 -3.27
CA ASP A 126 5.18 13.12 -2.01
C ASP A 126 5.90 11.75 -1.91
N GLU A 127 5.71 11.06 -0.79
CA GLU A 127 6.28 9.74 -0.50
C GLU A 127 5.82 8.68 -1.51
N ILE A 128 4.62 8.84 -2.08
CA ILE A 128 4.11 7.96 -3.13
C ILE A 128 4.93 8.16 -4.41
N GLY A 129 5.21 9.40 -4.81
CA GLY A 129 6.09 9.68 -5.94
C GLY A 129 7.51 9.15 -5.74
N VAL A 130 8.04 9.20 -4.50
CA VAL A 130 9.33 8.57 -4.17
C VAL A 130 9.25 7.05 -4.36
N ALA A 131 8.20 6.42 -3.84
CA ALA A 131 8.00 4.97 -3.95
C ALA A 131 7.87 4.51 -5.42
N GLU A 132 7.19 5.27 -6.28
CA GLU A 132 7.11 4.99 -7.72
C GLU A 132 8.48 5.04 -8.40
N ARG A 133 9.30 6.05 -8.09
CA ARG A 133 10.66 6.18 -8.65
C ARG A 133 11.59 5.05 -8.20
N GLU A 134 11.52 4.68 -6.92
CA GLU A 134 12.31 3.56 -6.40
C GLU A 134 11.84 2.22 -6.98
N LEU A 135 10.54 2.03 -7.16
CA LEU A 135 10.01 0.84 -7.82
C LEU A 135 10.49 0.73 -9.27
N ALA A 136 10.46 1.83 -10.04
CA ALA A 136 10.97 1.86 -11.40
C ALA A 136 12.47 1.49 -11.47
N GLN A 137 13.28 2.06 -10.57
CA GLN A 137 14.70 1.74 -10.49
C GLN A 137 14.94 0.26 -10.13
N MET A 138 14.15 -0.30 -9.22
CA MET A 138 14.23 -1.71 -8.86
C MET A 138 13.90 -2.61 -10.06
N GLN A 139 12.82 -2.32 -10.78
CA GLN A 139 12.42 -3.06 -11.97
C GLN A 139 13.49 -3.00 -13.07
N ASP A 140 14.06 -1.83 -13.36
CA ASP A 140 15.14 -1.66 -14.33
C ASP A 140 16.39 -2.48 -13.97
N ARG A 141 16.80 -2.46 -12.69
CA ARG A 141 17.93 -3.27 -12.21
C ARG A 141 17.66 -4.77 -12.32
N LEU A 142 16.46 -5.22 -11.96
CA LEU A 142 16.07 -6.62 -12.07
C LEU A 142 16.06 -7.09 -13.52
N GLN A 143 15.52 -6.29 -14.44
CA GLN A 143 15.51 -6.60 -15.86
C GLN A 143 16.93 -6.79 -16.39
N LYS A 144 17.85 -5.87 -16.08
CA LYS A 144 19.27 -5.97 -16.48
C LYS A 144 19.92 -7.24 -15.95
N MET A 145 19.69 -7.55 -14.67
CA MET A 145 20.20 -8.75 -14.04
C MET A 145 19.68 -10.03 -14.71
N LEU A 146 18.39 -10.08 -15.05
CA LEU A 146 17.79 -11.23 -15.75
C LEU A 146 18.36 -11.37 -17.17
N ALA A 147 18.57 -10.26 -17.88
CA ALA A 147 19.18 -10.28 -19.20
C ALA A 147 20.63 -10.80 -19.16
N GLU A 148 21.41 -10.37 -18.17
CA GLU A 148 22.78 -10.87 -17.93
C GLU A 148 22.78 -12.36 -17.58
N GLN A 149 21.89 -12.79 -16.68
CA GLN A 149 21.74 -14.20 -16.31
C GLN A 149 21.39 -15.07 -17.53
N LYS A 150 20.48 -14.60 -18.37
CA LYS A 150 20.12 -15.27 -19.63
C LYS A 150 21.32 -15.37 -20.56
N HIS A 151 22.09 -14.29 -20.72
CA HIS A 151 23.29 -14.28 -21.55
C HIS A 151 24.33 -15.30 -21.07
N LEU A 152 24.57 -15.37 -19.75
CA LEU A 152 25.48 -16.35 -19.16
C LEU A 152 24.98 -17.79 -19.34
N ALA A 153 23.66 -18.02 -19.24
CA ALA A 153 23.08 -19.34 -19.51
C ALA A 153 23.25 -19.76 -20.98
N ASP A 154 23.01 -18.84 -21.91
CA ASP A 154 23.20 -19.07 -23.36
C ASP A 154 24.69 -19.34 -23.67
N LEU A 155 25.61 -18.61 -23.03
CA LEU A 155 27.05 -18.86 -23.13
C LEU A 155 27.42 -20.25 -22.59
N GLY A 156 26.93 -20.62 -21.41
CA GLY A 156 27.15 -21.94 -20.83
C GLY A 156 26.65 -23.08 -21.73
N LEU A 157 25.50 -22.90 -22.39
CA LEU A 157 24.99 -23.85 -23.37
C LEU A 157 25.92 -23.96 -24.59
N ALA A 158 26.40 -22.83 -25.11
CA ALA A 158 27.34 -22.81 -26.24
C ALA A 158 28.66 -23.51 -25.88
N VAL A 159 29.21 -23.24 -24.70
CA VAL A 159 30.42 -23.89 -24.18
C VAL A 159 30.21 -25.40 -24.04
N SER A 160 29.07 -25.82 -23.47
CA SER A 160 28.72 -27.25 -23.33
C SER A 160 28.69 -27.97 -24.69
N LYS A 161 28.10 -27.32 -25.71
CA LYS A 161 28.05 -27.85 -27.07
C LYS A 161 29.44 -27.98 -27.69
N ILE A 162 30.30 -26.97 -27.56
CA ILE A 162 31.69 -27.02 -28.05
C ILE A 162 32.44 -28.19 -27.39
N ASN A 163 32.35 -28.32 -26.06
CA ASN A 163 33.02 -29.40 -25.34
C ASN A 163 32.55 -30.78 -25.85
N HIS A 164 31.24 -30.97 -25.97
CA HIS A 164 30.68 -32.19 -26.53
C HIS A 164 31.21 -32.49 -27.95
N ASP A 165 31.25 -31.49 -28.83
CA ASP A 165 31.73 -31.66 -30.20
C ASP A 165 33.23 -31.97 -30.25
N MET A 166 34.04 -31.36 -29.37
CA MET A 166 35.46 -31.68 -29.22
C MET A 166 35.68 -33.13 -28.76
N ARG A 167 34.91 -33.61 -27.79
CA ARG A 167 34.95 -35.02 -27.35
C ARG A 167 34.62 -35.98 -28.49
N ASN A 168 33.64 -35.64 -29.34
CA ASN A 168 33.30 -36.44 -30.52
C ASN A 168 34.42 -36.46 -31.58
N ILE A 169 35.07 -35.32 -31.83
CA ILE A 169 36.22 -35.24 -32.73
C ILE A 169 37.37 -36.10 -32.21
N LEU A 170 37.65 -36.05 -30.90
CA LEU A 170 38.71 -36.85 -30.29
C LEU A 170 38.42 -38.35 -30.43
N ALA A 171 37.19 -38.78 -30.13
CA ALA A 171 36.78 -40.18 -30.31
C ALA A 171 36.94 -40.64 -31.78
N SER A 172 36.57 -39.79 -32.74
CA SER A 172 36.73 -40.07 -34.17
C SER A 172 38.22 -40.17 -34.57
N ALA A 173 39.07 -39.28 -34.04
CA ALA A 173 40.51 -39.30 -34.26
C ALA A 173 41.17 -40.55 -33.65
N GLN A 174 40.69 -41.03 -32.50
CA GLN A 174 41.13 -42.28 -31.88
C GLN A 174 40.88 -43.47 -32.82
N LEU A 175 39.67 -43.59 -33.37
CA LEU A 175 39.30 -44.65 -34.31
C LEU A 175 40.14 -44.60 -35.59
N MET A 176 40.37 -43.39 -36.14
CA MET A 176 41.26 -43.22 -37.30
C MET A 176 42.71 -43.61 -36.98
N SER A 177 43.22 -43.21 -35.82
CA SER A 177 44.57 -43.58 -35.35
C SER A 177 44.72 -45.10 -35.20
N ASP A 178 43.72 -45.77 -34.63
CA ASP A 178 43.72 -47.23 -34.50
C ASP A 178 43.74 -47.93 -35.87
N ARG A 179 43.06 -47.35 -36.87
CA ARG A 179 43.09 -47.85 -38.25
C ARG A 179 44.42 -47.60 -38.95
N LEU A 180 45.04 -46.43 -38.75
CA LEU A 180 46.38 -46.10 -39.28
C LEU A 180 47.46 -47.01 -38.69
N ARG A 181 47.33 -47.44 -37.43
CA ARG A 181 48.23 -48.42 -36.81
C ARG A 181 48.19 -49.80 -37.47
N GLN A 182 47.10 -50.15 -38.15
CA GLN A 182 46.98 -51.42 -38.88
C GLN A 182 47.66 -51.40 -40.26
N VAL A 183 48.06 -50.23 -40.76
CA VAL A 183 48.78 -50.08 -42.04
C VAL A 183 50.24 -50.51 -41.88
N LYS A 184 50.78 -51.29 -42.83
CA LYS A 184 52.15 -51.87 -42.78
C LYS A 184 53.28 -50.88 -43.12
N ASP A 185 53.02 -49.57 -43.08
CA ASP A 185 54.05 -48.55 -43.31
C ASP A 185 54.61 -48.08 -41.94
N PRO A 186 55.90 -48.36 -41.64
CA PRO A 186 56.53 -47.97 -40.37
C PRO A 186 56.50 -46.47 -40.11
N THR A 187 56.54 -45.68 -41.19
CA THR A 187 56.54 -44.23 -41.16
C THR A 187 55.18 -43.74 -40.63
N VAL A 188 54.08 -44.24 -41.19
CA VAL A 188 52.70 -43.89 -40.82
C VAL A 188 52.38 -44.30 -39.39
N GLN A 189 52.81 -45.50 -38.96
CA GLN A 189 52.62 -45.98 -37.58
C GLN A 189 53.28 -45.07 -36.53
N SER A 190 54.42 -44.46 -36.87
CA SER A 190 55.15 -43.56 -35.97
C SER A 190 54.49 -42.18 -35.80
N PHE A 191 53.68 -41.73 -36.77
CA PHE A 191 53.03 -40.41 -36.77
C PHE A 191 51.66 -40.41 -36.07
N ALA A 192 50.88 -41.48 -36.18
CA ALA A 192 49.55 -41.60 -35.56
C ALA A 192 49.51 -41.23 -34.05
N PRO A 193 50.38 -41.77 -33.16
CA PRO A 193 50.35 -41.42 -31.74
C PRO A 193 50.78 -39.97 -31.45
N LYS A 194 51.58 -39.35 -32.33
CA LYS A 194 51.99 -37.94 -32.17
C LYS A 194 50.84 -37.00 -32.48
N LEU A 195 50.04 -37.31 -33.51
CA LEU A 195 48.85 -36.55 -33.88
C LEU A 195 47.76 -36.63 -32.79
N LEU A 196 47.51 -37.82 -32.24
CA LEU A 196 46.54 -37.99 -31.15
C LEU A 196 46.93 -37.16 -29.91
N ARG A 197 48.22 -37.21 -29.50
CA ARG A 197 48.74 -36.39 -28.39
C ARG A 197 48.70 -34.87 -28.65
N ALA A 198 48.71 -34.44 -29.91
CA ALA A 198 48.57 -33.04 -30.27
C ALA A 198 47.10 -32.61 -30.17
N LEU A 199 46.17 -33.46 -30.64
CA LEU A 199 44.73 -33.26 -30.52
C LEU A 199 44.27 -33.26 -29.06
N ASP A 200 44.72 -34.22 -28.25
CA ASP A 200 44.44 -34.27 -26.80
C ASP A 200 44.86 -32.98 -26.10
N ARG A 201 46.04 -32.46 -26.44
CA ARG A 201 46.53 -31.19 -25.86
C ARG A 201 45.72 -29.99 -26.33
N ALA A 202 45.32 -29.96 -27.60
CA ALA A 202 44.48 -28.89 -28.13
C ALA A 202 43.11 -28.89 -27.45
N VAL A 203 42.49 -30.08 -27.26
CA VAL A 203 41.23 -30.22 -26.53
C VAL A 203 41.38 -29.77 -25.08
N ALA A 204 42.39 -30.26 -24.37
CA ALA A 204 42.63 -29.86 -22.97
C ALA A 204 42.88 -28.34 -22.82
N TYR A 205 43.58 -27.71 -23.78
CA TYR A 205 43.79 -26.28 -23.77
C TYR A 205 42.50 -25.50 -23.99
N SER A 206 41.68 -25.91 -24.97
CA SER A 206 40.38 -25.27 -25.23
C SER A 206 39.39 -25.46 -24.08
N GLU A 207 39.32 -26.66 -23.48
CA GLU A 207 38.51 -26.90 -22.28
C GLU A 207 38.97 -26.02 -21.11
N GLY A 208 40.28 -25.84 -20.93
CA GLY A 208 40.84 -24.94 -19.94
C GLY A 208 40.41 -23.50 -20.15
N VAL A 209 40.53 -22.97 -21.38
CA VAL A 209 40.13 -21.59 -21.70
C VAL A 209 38.62 -21.37 -21.51
N LEU A 210 37.80 -22.35 -21.88
CA LEU A 210 36.34 -22.27 -21.77
C LEU A 210 35.82 -22.43 -20.33
N ALA A 211 36.60 -23.04 -19.42
CA ALA A 211 36.21 -23.21 -18.02
C ALA A 211 36.45 -21.96 -17.14
N TYR A 212 37.29 -21.04 -17.60
CA TYR A 212 37.61 -19.78 -16.91
C TYR A 212 37.00 -18.54 -17.56
N GLY A 213 36.40 -18.69 -18.75
CA GLY A 213 35.74 -17.63 -19.52
C GLY A 213 34.26 -17.52 -19.25
#